data_AF-A0A7S4KYN0-F1
#
_entry.id   AF-A0A7S4KYN0-F1
#
_cell.length_a   1.000
_cell.length_b   1.000
_cell.length_c   1.000
_cell.angle_alpha   90.00
_cell.angle_beta   90.00
_cell.angle_gamma   90.00
#
_symmetry.space_group_name_H-M   'P 1'
#
loop_
_entity.id
_entity.type
_entity.pdbx_description
1 polymer ?
#
loop_
_entity_poly.entity_id
_entity_poly.type
_entity_poly.pdbx_seq_one_letter_code
_entity_poly.pdbx_strand_id
1 'polypeptide(L)'
;MVKMALWEFLEHGRWCAFDKQAELVLEQAVAFGQTQTTARFYNPRLGTDVDYVYDLVSMCQINQSTSFRRQIRRNPPGGPHVVNDAVEIINFTQGSTAVASQHDFERVTSLQVVDVSKLAHDDQCPICLEGFLHTHDDFEKCIRLGRCGNHHFHRKCVDNPNSFARGFIICPICKERYGVETGSMPTGKMIVSHIPNACDGFHGTGSHMIKYDFYGGGQVQRVTAPRKSSPGPRR
;
A
#
# COMPACT_ATOMS: atom_id res chain seq x y z
N MET A 1 23.54 24.29 12.41
CA MET A 1 22.12 23.92 12.41
C MET A 1 21.89 22.94 13.55
N VAL A 2 20.87 23.19 14.39
CA VAL A 2 20.51 22.31 15.52
C VAL A 2 19.88 21.04 14.94
N LYS A 3 20.48 19.87 15.18
CA LYS A 3 19.89 18.57 14.83
C LYS A 3 18.61 18.40 15.66
N MET A 4 17.47 18.16 15.03
CA MET A 4 16.21 17.86 15.74
C MET A 4 16.15 16.36 16.08
N ALA A 5 15.46 16.00 17.16
CA ALA A 5 15.21 14.61 17.51
C ALA A 5 14.31 13.92 16.49
N LEU A 6 14.54 12.63 16.25
CA LEU A 6 13.65 11.77 15.45
C LEU A 6 12.58 11.18 16.38
N TRP A 7 11.31 11.34 16.01
CA TRP A 7 10.19 10.75 16.74
C TRP A 7 9.58 9.61 15.94
N GLU A 8 9.29 8.50 16.62
CA GLU A 8 8.71 7.30 15.99
C GLU A 8 7.56 6.73 16.82
N PHE A 9 6.64 6.02 16.16
CA PHE A 9 5.58 5.23 16.78
C PHE A 9 5.68 3.75 16.39
N LEU A 10 5.23 2.87 17.27
CA LEU A 10 5.21 1.44 17.02
C LEU A 10 3.94 1.04 16.25
N GLU A 11 4.13 0.35 15.12
CA GLU A 11 3.07 -0.16 14.27
C GLU A 11 3.44 -1.54 13.71
N HIS A 12 2.60 -2.55 13.96
CA HIS A 12 2.83 -3.94 13.53
C HIS A 12 4.24 -4.48 13.87
N GLY A 13 4.79 -4.09 15.04
CA GLY A 13 6.11 -4.51 15.49
C GLY A 13 7.29 -3.77 14.86
N ARG A 14 7.05 -2.73 14.05
CA ARG A 14 8.07 -1.86 13.47
C ARG A 14 7.92 -0.44 13.97
N TRP A 15 9.03 0.27 14.14
CA TRP A 15 9.04 1.69 14.45
C TRP A 15 8.92 2.48 13.14
N CYS A 16 7.93 3.36 13.07
CA CYS A 16 7.66 4.23 11.93
C CYS A 16 7.83 5.69 12.35
N ALA A 17 8.49 6.50 11.52
CA ALA A 17 8.66 7.92 11.78
C ALA A 17 7.33 8.67 11.77
N PHE A 18 7.21 9.67 12.64
CA PHE A 18 6.14 10.65 12.54
C PHE A 18 6.33 11.55 11.31
N ASP A 19 5.24 12.17 10.85
CA ASP A 19 5.36 13.27 9.90
C ASP A 19 6.02 14.50 10.55
N LYS A 20 6.52 15.42 9.72
CA LYS A 20 7.28 16.59 10.20
C LYS A 20 6.48 17.49 11.14
N GLN A 21 5.16 17.58 10.94
CA GLN A 21 4.30 18.43 11.74
C GLN A 21 4.14 17.84 13.14
N ALA A 22 3.92 16.53 13.25
CA ALA A 22 3.85 15.81 14.51
C ALA A 22 5.19 15.83 15.26
N GLU A 23 6.31 15.63 14.56
CA GLU A 23 7.64 15.76 15.15
C GLU A 23 7.87 17.15 15.77
N LEU A 24 7.45 18.22 15.08
CA LEU A 24 7.64 19.59 15.55
C LEU A 24 6.84 19.84 16.84
N VAL A 25 5.59 19.40 16.90
CA VAL A 25 4.74 19.54 18.09
C VAL A 25 5.31 18.77 19.27
N LEU A 26 5.72 17.52 19.06
CA LEU A 26 6.29 16.68 20.11
C LEU A 26 7.62 17.26 20.63
N GLU A 27 8.46 17.73 19.72
CA GLU A 27 9.74 18.33 20.08
C GLU A 27 9.58 19.65 20.83
N GLN A 28 8.64 20.50 20.41
CA GLN A 28 8.28 21.71 21.15
C GLN A 28 7.76 21.38 22.55
N ALA A 29 6.85 20.42 22.67
CA ALA A 29 6.30 20.00 23.95
C ALA A 29 7.39 19.52 24.92
N VAL A 30 8.34 18.72 24.44
CA VAL A 30 9.51 18.30 25.23
C VAL A 30 10.41 19.49 25.58
N ALA A 31 10.68 20.40 24.63
CA ALA A 31 11.51 21.58 24.87
C ALA A 31 10.92 22.52 25.93
N PHE A 32 9.58 22.58 26.02
CA PHE A 32 8.86 23.33 27.06
C PHE A 32 8.64 22.54 28.36
N GLY A 33 9.18 21.32 28.47
CA GLY A 33 9.05 20.48 29.66
C GLY A 33 7.62 19.99 29.92
N GLN A 34 6.79 19.90 28.87
CA GLN A 34 5.43 19.38 29.00
C GLN A 34 5.46 17.87 29.26
N THR A 35 4.53 17.41 30.10
CA THR A 35 4.32 15.97 30.35
C THR A 35 3.34 15.34 29.35
N GLN A 36 2.54 16.17 28.68
CA GLN A 36 1.56 15.76 27.70
C GLN A 36 1.32 16.88 26.67
N THR A 37 1.03 16.50 25.43
CA THR A 37 0.55 17.44 24.39
C THR A 37 -0.59 16.82 23.60
N THR A 38 -1.45 17.64 23.00
CA THR A 38 -2.55 17.19 22.14
C THR A 38 -2.40 17.82 20.77
N ALA A 39 -2.52 17.04 19.72
CA ALA A 39 -2.51 17.57 18.36
C ALA A 39 -3.40 16.78 17.40
N ARG A 40 -3.96 17.53 16.46
CA ARG A 40 -4.87 17.05 15.42
C ARG A 40 -4.08 16.71 14.17
N PHE A 41 -4.22 15.47 13.70
CA PHE A 41 -3.56 14.99 12.48
C PHE A 41 -4.52 14.20 11.62
N TYR A 42 -4.31 14.26 10.30
CA TYR A 42 -5.02 13.46 9.34
C TYR A 42 -4.69 11.98 9.53
N ASN A 43 -5.72 11.14 9.68
CA ASN A 43 -5.57 9.68 9.75
C ASN A 43 -5.98 9.06 8.40
N PRO A 44 -5.03 8.56 7.59
CA PRO A 44 -5.32 7.99 6.27
C PRO A 44 -6.23 6.77 6.30
N ARG A 45 -6.29 6.04 7.43
CA ARG A 45 -7.16 4.85 7.57
C ARG A 45 -8.61 5.22 7.79
N LEU A 46 -8.85 6.36 8.45
CA LEU A 46 -10.19 6.86 8.75
C LEU A 46 -10.64 7.93 7.74
N GLY A 47 -9.73 8.43 6.89
CA GLY A 47 -10.02 9.45 5.90
C GLY A 47 -10.35 10.82 6.50
N THR A 48 -10.04 11.06 7.77
CA THR A 48 -10.40 12.27 8.53
C THR A 48 -9.30 12.67 9.50
N ASP A 49 -9.30 13.94 9.90
CA ASP A 49 -8.51 14.42 11.03
C ASP A 49 -9.02 13.84 12.34
N VAL A 50 -8.08 13.45 13.21
CA VAL A 50 -8.34 12.95 14.55
C VAL A 50 -7.41 13.60 15.56
N ASP A 51 -7.90 13.77 16.78
CA ASP A 51 -7.12 14.29 17.89
C ASP A 51 -6.36 13.17 18.59
N TYR A 52 -5.06 13.37 18.73
CA TYR A 52 -4.17 12.50 19.46
C TYR A 52 -3.64 13.20 20.71
N VAL A 53 -3.72 12.50 21.83
CA VAL A 53 -3.00 12.87 23.05
C VAL A 53 -1.67 12.11 23.05
N TYR A 54 -0.59 12.82 23.29
CA TYR A 54 0.75 12.27 23.44
C TYR A 54 1.18 12.44 24.88
N ASP A 55 1.21 11.34 25.61
CA ASP A 55 1.79 11.26 26.95
C ASP A 55 3.31 11.08 26.80
N LEU A 56 4.06 12.12 27.15
CA LEU A 56 5.51 12.19 27.00
C LEU A 56 6.25 11.54 28.17
N VAL A 57 5.53 11.22 29.25
CA VAL A 57 6.06 10.49 30.41
C VAL A 57 6.03 9.00 30.13
N SER A 58 4.86 8.48 29.73
CA SER A 58 4.71 7.05 29.39
C SER A 58 5.12 6.72 27.96
N MET A 59 5.51 7.72 27.17
CA MET A 59 5.87 7.59 25.76
C MET A 59 4.78 6.85 24.98
N CYS A 60 3.56 7.38 25.05
CA CYS A 60 2.36 6.77 24.48
C CYS A 60 1.52 7.78 23.70
N GLN A 61 1.12 7.41 22.50
CA GLN A 61 0.10 8.12 21.73
C GLN A 61 -1.26 7.46 21.93
N ILE A 62 -2.28 8.28 22.18
CA ILE A 62 -3.65 7.87 22.45
C ILE A 62 -4.57 8.57 21.46
N ASN A 63 -5.33 7.81 20.68
CA ASN A 63 -6.39 8.35 19.84
C ASN A 63 -7.60 8.73 20.72
N GLN A 64 -8.04 9.99 20.71
CA GLN A 64 -9.14 10.43 21.56
C GLN A 64 -10.50 9.83 21.19
N SER A 65 -10.75 9.52 19.91
CA SER A 65 -12.06 8.99 19.47
C SER A 65 -12.21 7.50 19.75
N THR A 66 -11.13 6.74 19.71
CA THR A 66 -11.15 5.27 19.84
C THR A 66 -10.49 4.76 21.11
N SER A 67 -9.82 5.62 21.87
CA SER A 67 -8.93 5.25 22.98
C SER A 67 -7.79 4.28 22.61
N PHE A 68 -7.58 4.02 21.32
CA PHE A 68 -6.49 3.18 20.84
C PHE A 68 -5.14 3.79 21.23
N ARG A 69 -4.21 2.95 21.69
CA ARG A 69 -2.89 3.36 22.19
C ARG A 69 -1.77 2.72 21.39
N ARG A 70 -0.71 3.46 21.15
CA ARG A 70 0.55 2.93 20.60
C ARG A 70 1.75 3.59 21.25
N GLN A 71 2.83 2.83 21.39
CA GLN A 71 4.08 3.32 21.94
C GLN A 71 4.72 4.32 20.97
N ILE A 72 5.36 5.35 21.53
CA ILE A 72 6.20 6.30 20.80
C ILE A 72 7.61 6.29 21.40
N ARG A 73 8.58 6.85 20.69
CA ARG A 73 9.91 7.10 21.23
C ARG A 73 10.53 8.35 20.63
N ARG A 74 11.40 8.98 21.41
CA ARG A 74 12.24 10.11 21.01
C ARG A 74 13.70 9.66 20.93
N ASN A 75 14.31 9.80 19.76
CA ASN A 75 15.74 9.56 19.60
C ASN A 75 16.47 10.91 19.62
N PRO A 76 17.25 11.21 20.68
CA PRO A 76 17.87 12.51 20.85
C PRO A 76 18.94 12.79 19.79
N PRO A 77 19.10 14.07 19.39
CA PRO A 77 20.14 14.47 18.46
C PRO A 77 21.52 14.31 19.10
N GLY A 78 22.35 13.40 18.56
CA GLY A 78 23.74 13.24 19.00
C GLY A 78 23.99 12.28 20.16
N GLY A 79 23.03 11.41 20.52
CA GLY A 79 23.42 10.12 21.11
C GLY A 79 24.34 9.37 20.14
N PRO A 80 25.00 8.25 20.53
CA PRO A 80 25.49 7.33 19.51
C PRO A 80 24.26 7.03 18.66
N HIS A 81 24.21 7.68 17.50
CA HIS A 81 23.47 7.18 16.39
C HIS A 81 24.16 5.83 16.24
N VAL A 82 23.52 4.81 16.77
CA VAL A 82 23.46 3.56 16.04
C VAL A 82 22.73 3.96 14.76
N VAL A 83 23.41 4.72 13.88
CA VAL A 83 23.32 4.48 12.47
C VAL A 83 23.69 3.03 12.45
N ASN A 84 22.66 2.20 12.39
CA ASN A 84 22.86 0.93 11.78
C ASN A 84 23.35 1.32 10.38
N ASP A 85 24.67 1.37 10.20
CA ASP A 85 25.35 1.23 8.91
C ASP A 85 24.99 -0.13 8.28
N ALA A 86 24.03 -0.86 8.86
CA ALA A 86 23.25 -1.88 8.20
C ALA A 86 22.62 -1.28 6.95
N VAL A 87 23.38 -1.40 5.87
CA VAL A 87 22.88 -1.50 4.52
C VAL A 87 21.70 -2.49 4.54
N GLU A 88 20.49 -2.00 4.34
CA GLU A 88 19.33 -2.87 4.21
C GLU A 88 19.33 -3.42 2.79
N ILE A 89 19.43 -4.75 2.66
CA ILE A 89 19.40 -5.44 1.38
C ILE A 89 18.07 -6.19 1.27
N ILE A 90 17.20 -5.68 0.42
CA ILE A 90 15.92 -6.31 0.08
C ILE A 90 16.12 -7.07 -1.22
N ASN A 91 16.22 -8.38 -1.14
CA ASN A 91 16.23 -9.23 -2.33
C ASN A 91 14.81 -9.38 -2.86
N PHE A 92 14.65 -9.26 -4.17
CA PHE A 92 13.41 -9.52 -4.86
C PHE A 92 13.61 -10.58 -5.93
N THR A 93 12.69 -11.52 -6.00
CA THR A 93 12.61 -12.54 -7.04
C THR A 93 11.45 -12.23 -7.96
N GLN A 94 11.59 -12.56 -9.23
CA GLN A 94 10.49 -12.49 -10.17
C GLN A 94 9.32 -13.32 -9.62
N GLY A 95 8.15 -12.69 -9.49
CA GLY A 95 6.95 -13.36 -9.01
C GLY A 95 6.58 -14.54 -9.91
N SER A 96 6.19 -15.65 -9.29
CA SER A 96 5.65 -16.80 -10.01
C SER A 96 4.41 -16.36 -10.79
N THR A 97 4.33 -16.71 -12.08
CA THR A 97 3.15 -16.48 -12.92
C THR A 97 2.04 -17.48 -12.60
N ALA A 98 1.79 -17.74 -11.31
CA ALA A 98 0.71 -18.59 -10.89
C ALA A 98 -0.59 -17.94 -11.36
N VAL A 99 -1.30 -18.63 -12.24
CA VAL A 99 -2.60 -18.18 -12.76
C VAL A 99 -3.57 -18.24 -11.59
N ALA A 100 -4.21 -17.11 -11.27
CA ALA A 100 -5.21 -17.07 -10.20
C ALA A 100 -6.38 -18.00 -10.53
N SER A 101 -6.83 -18.79 -9.55
CA SER A 101 -7.95 -19.72 -9.72
C SER A 101 -9.32 -19.03 -9.56
N GLN A 102 -10.41 -19.68 -9.97
CA GLN A 102 -11.77 -19.20 -9.71
C GLN A 102 -12.06 -19.04 -8.21
N HIS A 103 -11.49 -19.90 -7.36
CA HIS A 103 -11.59 -19.80 -5.91
C HIS A 103 -10.86 -18.56 -5.38
N ASP A 104 -9.75 -18.16 -6.01
CA ASP A 104 -9.06 -16.91 -5.69
C ASP A 104 -9.91 -15.69 -6.05
N PHE A 105 -10.62 -15.73 -7.19
CA PHE A 105 -11.51 -14.66 -7.60
C PHE A 105 -12.56 -14.36 -6.55
N GLU A 106 -13.30 -15.38 -6.09
CA GLU A 106 -14.37 -15.21 -5.09
C GLU A 106 -13.86 -14.63 -3.79
N ARG A 107 -12.76 -15.21 -3.29
CA ARG A 107 -12.13 -14.79 -2.04
C ARG A 107 -11.62 -13.36 -2.11
N VAL A 108 -10.93 -12.99 -3.20
CA VAL A 108 -10.32 -11.66 -3.37
C VAL A 108 -11.38 -10.58 -3.59
N THR A 109 -12.43 -10.90 -4.35
CA THR A 109 -13.48 -9.95 -4.70
C THR A 109 -14.58 -9.85 -3.65
N SER A 110 -14.62 -10.80 -2.70
CA SER A 110 -15.74 -10.98 -1.77
C SER A 110 -17.06 -11.00 -2.53
N LEU A 111 -17.09 -11.81 -3.60
CA LEU A 111 -18.17 -11.85 -4.56
C LEU A 111 -19.52 -12.11 -3.89
N GLN A 112 -20.55 -11.42 -4.38
CA GLN A 112 -21.93 -11.63 -3.99
C GLN A 112 -22.78 -11.95 -5.21
N VAL A 113 -23.58 -13.01 -5.11
CA VAL A 113 -24.59 -13.35 -6.12
C VAL A 113 -25.79 -12.42 -5.95
N VAL A 114 -26.28 -11.88 -7.08
CA VAL A 114 -27.39 -10.95 -7.11
C VAL A 114 -28.66 -11.69 -7.53
N ASP A 115 -29.75 -11.47 -6.79
CA ASP A 115 -31.08 -11.94 -7.16
C ASP A 115 -31.62 -11.07 -8.31
N VAL A 116 -31.55 -11.60 -9.53
CA VAL A 116 -31.93 -10.89 -10.77
C VAL A 116 -33.40 -10.48 -10.81
N SER A 117 -34.26 -11.15 -10.02
CA SER A 117 -35.68 -10.81 -9.91
C SER A 117 -35.92 -9.41 -9.32
N LYS A 118 -34.90 -8.85 -8.67
CA LYS A 118 -34.91 -7.51 -8.04
C LYS A 118 -34.26 -6.43 -8.91
N LEU A 119 -33.73 -6.79 -10.07
CA LEU A 119 -33.12 -5.85 -11.01
C LEU A 119 -34.17 -5.23 -11.92
N ALA A 120 -33.87 -4.04 -12.45
CA ALA A 120 -34.69 -3.43 -13.47
C ALA A 120 -34.59 -4.23 -14.78
N HIS A 121 -35.64 -4.20 -15.61
CA HIS A 121 -35.65 -5.00 -16.86
C HIS A 121 -34.63 -4.50 -17.89
N ASP A 122 -34.22 -3.24 -17.78
CA ASP A 122 -33.19 -2.58 -18.58
C ASP A 122 -31.80 -2.64 -17.94
N ASP A 123 -31.64 -3.29 -16.78
CA ASP A 123 -30.31 -3.52 -16.21
C ASP A 123 -29.50 -4.48 -17.09
N GLN A 124 -28.36 -4.01 -17.55
CA GLN A 124 -27.44 -4.74 -18.42
C GLN A 124 -26.04 -4.81 -17.83
N CYS A 125 -25.29 -5.84 -18.20
CA CYS A 125 -23.89 -5.92 -17.85
C CYS A 125 -23.10 -4.88 -18.65
N PRO A 126 -22.33 -3.97 -18.01
CA PRO A 126 -21.58 -2.92 -18.70
C PRO A 126 -20.34 -3.44 -19.46
N ILE A 127 -20.06 -4.75 -19.42
CA ILE A 127 -18.93 -5.36 -20.12
C ILE A 127 -19.37 -5.94 -21.46
N CYS A 128 -20.43 -6.76 -21.49
CA CYS A 128 -20.95 -7.38 -22.72
C CYS A 128 -22.20 -6.70 -23.29
N LEU A 129 -22.84 -5.80 -22.54
CA LEU A 129 -24.09 -5.10 -22.89
C LEU A 129 -25.32 -6.02 -23.02
N GLU A 130 -25.25 -7.23 -22.45
CA GLU A 130 -26.37 -8.17 -22.40
C GLU A 130 -27.13 -8.06 -21.07
N GLY A 131 -28.42 -8.39 -21.09
CA GLY A 131 -29.27 -8.41 -19.89
C GLY A 131 -28.99 -9.59 -18.95
N PHE A 132 -29.50 -9.51 -17.72
CA PHE A 132 -29.32 -10.54 -16.69
C PHE A 132 -30.43 -11.60 -16.62
N LEU A 133 -31.54 -11.40 -17.34
CA LEU A 133 -32.78 -12.19 -17.17
C LEU A 133 -32.83 -13.49 -17.99
N HIS A 134 -31.85 -13.75 -18.86
CA HIS A 134 -31.89 -14.85 -19.85
C HIS A 134 -31.03 -16.07 -19.47
N THR A 135 -30.52 -16.12 -18.26
CA THR A 135 -29.38 -17.00 -17.93
C THR A 135 -29.81 -18.12 -16.97
N HIS A 136 -30.01 -19.34 -17.50
CA HIS A 136 -30.25 -20.55 -16.69
C HIS A 136 -28.95 -21.22 -16.22
N ASP A 137 -27.78 -20.69 -16.61
CA ASP A 137 -26.46 -21.24 -16.31
C ASP A 137 -25.85 -20.56 -15.07
N ASP A 138 -25.30 -21.37 -14.16
CA ASP A 138 -24.58 -20.90 -12.97
C ASP A 138 -23.37 -20.02 -13.32
N PHE A 139 -22.76 -20.20 -14.52
CA PHE A 139 -21.64 -19.40 -15.01
C PHE A 139 -22.04 -18.01 -15.54
N GLU A 140 -23.33 -17.78 -15.72
CA GLU A 140 -23.90 -16.52 -16.20
C GLU A 140 -24.56 -15.71 -15.08
N LYS A 141 -24.44 -16.16 -13.82
CA LYS A 141 -25.00 -15.45 -12.66
C LYS A 141 -24.60 -13.97 -12.65
N CYS A 142 -25.58 -13.13 -12.40
CA CYS A 142 -25.36 -11.73 -12.05
C CYS A 142 -24.69 -11.66 -10.68
N ILE A 143 -23.57 -10.95 -10.61
CA ILE A 143 -22.76 -10.81 -9.40
C ILE A 143 -22.39 -9.35 -9.17
N ARG A 144 -22.07 -9.06 -7.90
CA ARG A 144 -21.51 -7.81 -7.41
C ARG A 144 -20.17 -8.08 -6.73
N LEU A 145 -19.21 -7.19 -6.95
CA LEU A 145 -17.94 -7.22 -6.21
C LEU A 145 -18.18 -6.60 -4.82
N GLY A 146 -17.74 -7.26 -3.74
CA GLY A 146 -18.27 -7.03 -2.39
C GLY A 146 -18.15 -5.61 -1.84
N ARG A 147 -17.13 -4.86 -2.27
CA ARG A 147 -16.88 -3.46 -1.85
C ARG A 147 -17.50 -2.40 -2.78
N CYS A 148 -18.08 -2.80 -3.90
CA CYS A 148 -18.75 -1.87 -4.82
C CYS A 148 -20.14 -1.47 -4.31
N GLY A 149 -20.68 -0.34 -4.77
CA GLY A 149 -22.11 -0.06 -4.68
C GLY A 149 -22.92 -0.99 -5.61
N ASN A 150 -24.01 -0.50 -6.21
CA ASN A 150 -24.84 -1.28 -7.14
C ASN A 150 -24.19 -1.45 -8.53
N HIS A 151 -23.07 -2.18 -8.59
CA HIS A 151 -22.39 -2.53 -9.85
C HIS A 151 -22.59 -4.02 -10.15
N HIS A 152 -23.33 -4.30 -11.22
CA HIS A 152 -23.75 -5.64 -11.60
C HIS A 152 -23.00 -6.12 -12.84
N PHE A 153 -22.54 -7.38 -12.82
CA PHE A 153 -21.82 -8.01 -13.93
C PHE A 153 -22.23 -9.46 -14.08
N HIS A 154 -22.17 -10.04 -15.29
CA HIS A 154 -22.13 -11.49 -15.39
C HIS A 154 -20.80 -12.00 -14.83
N ARG A 155 -20.83 -13.11 -14.08
CA ARG A 155 -19.62 -13.72 -13.53
C ARG A 155 -18.55 -13.94 -14.61
N LYS A 156 -18.92 -14.52 -15.76
CA LYS A 156 -18.02 -14.74 -16.92
C LYS A 156 -17.35 -13.46 -17.43
N CYS A 157 -17.98 -12.30 -17.30
CA CYS A 157 -17.43 -11.04 -17.82
C CYS A 157 -16.32 -10.47 -16.93
N VAL A 158 -16.37 -10.75 -15.62
CA VAL A 158 -15.37 -10.25 -14.66
C VAL A 158 -14.36 -11.31 -14.25
N ASP A 159 -14.75 -12.57 -14.17
CA ASP A 159 -13.90 -13.72 -13.87
C ASP A 159 -13.47 -14.44 -15.15
N ASN A 160 -12.85 -13.68 -16.05
CA ASN A 160 -12.21 -14.24 -17.22
C ASN A 160 -10.68 -14.16 -17.06
N PRO A 161 -9.92 -15.01 -17.77
CA PRO A 161 -8.47 -15.03 -17.70
C PRO A 161 -7.83 -13.68 -18.04
N ASN A 162 -8.45 -12.80 -18.83
CA ASN A 162 -7.88 -11.49 -19.13
C ASN A 162 -8.12 -10.48 -18.00
N SER A 163 -9.25 -10.57 -17.30
CA SER A 163 -9.65 -9.63 -16.25
C SER A 163 -9.02 -9.92 -14.89
N PHE A 164 -8.77 -11.20 -14.54
CA PHE A 164 -8.24 -11.60 -13.23
C PHE A 164 -6.99 -12.50 -13.29
N ALA A 165 -6.32 -12.68 -14.45
CA ALA A 165 -5.13 -13.54 -14.57
C ALA A 165 -4.04 -13.28 -13.51
N ARG A 166 -3.95 -12.03 -13.05
CA ARG A 166 -2.90 -11.56 -12.13
C ARG A 166 -3.34 -11.54 -10.66
N GLY A 167 -4.50 -12.14 -10.34
CA GLY A 167 -5.03 -12.17 -8.97
C GLY A 167 -5.53 -10.81 -8.47
N PHE A 168 -5.75 -9.85 -9.37
CA PHE A 168 -6.35 -8.56 -9.07
C PHE A 168 -7.32 -8.15 -10.17
N ILE A 169 -8.31 -7.32 -9.82
CA ILE A 169 -9.23 -6.67 -10.75
C ILE A 169 -9.57 -5.26 -10.25
N ILE A 170 -9.80 -4.35 -11.19
CA ILE A 170 -10.30 -3.00 -10.92
C ILE A 170 -11.73 -2.95 -11.45
N CYS A 171 -12.69 -2.57 -10.60
CA CYS A 171 -14.07 -2.42 -11.02
C CYS A 171 -14.14 -1.44 -12.21
N PRO A 172 -14.70 -1.82 -13.37
CA PRO A 172 -14.74 -0.94 -14.53
C PRO A 172 -15.62 0.30 -14.32
N ILE A 173 -16.57 0.24 -13.38
CA ILE A 173 -17.48 1.33 -13.03
C ILE A 173 -16.83 2.32 -12.05
N CYS A 174 -16.59 1.93 -10.79
CA CYS A 174 -16.11 2.86 -9.75
C CYS A 174 -14.60 2.82 -9.47
N LYS A 175 -13.83 2.00 -10.17
CA LYS A 175 -12.38 1.86 -10.01
C LYS A 175 -11.92 1.30 -8.65
N GLU A 176 -12.85 0.74 -7.86
CA GLU A 176 -12.51 -0.01 -6.65
C GLU A 176 -11.56 -1.16 -6.99
N ARG A 177 -10.49 -1.31 -6.21
CA ARG A 177 -9.41 -2.26 -6.46
C ARG A 177 -9.60 -3.50 -5.61
N TYR A 178 -9.49 -4.67 -6.23
CA TYR A 178 -9.55 -5.97 -5.58
C TYR A 178 -8.28 -6.75 -5.84
N GLY A 179 -7.71 -7.34 -4.79
CA GLY A 179 -6.43 -8.04 -4.86
C GLY A 179 -5.23 -7.08 -4.80
N VAL A 180 -4.04 -7.66 -4.94
CA VAL A 180 -2.78 -6.92 -4.91
C VAL A 180 -2.27 -6.78 -6.34
N GLU A 181 -2.23 -5.54 -6.84
CA GLU A 181 -1.62 -5.26 -8.13
C GLU A 181 -0.10 -5.41 -8.03
N THR A 182 0.44 -6.43 -8.69
CA THR A 182 1.88 -6.70 -8.73
C THR A 182 2.45 -6.36 -10.10
N GLY A 183 3.66 -5.81 -10.12
CA GLY A 183 4.39 -5.51 -11.35
C GLY A 183 5.19 -6.71 -11.87
N SER A 184 5.76 -6.58 -13.06
CA SER A 184 6.71 -7.57 -13.63
C SER A 184 8.16 -7.24 -13.26
N MET A 185 8.42 -6.92 -11.99
CA MET A 185 9.76 -6.55 -11.54
C MET A 185 10.72 -7.73 -11.76
N PRO A 186 11.86 -7.55 -12.45
CA PRO A 186 12.83 -8.62 -12.65
C PRO A 186 13.49 -8.97 -11.31
N THR A 187 14.08 -10.17 -11.21
CA THR A 187 14.87 -10.58 -10.04
C THR A 187 16.07 -9.66 -9.82
N GLY A 188 16.39 -9.37 -8.56
CA GLY A 188 17.46 -8.44 -8.18
C GLY A 188 17.44 -8.12 -6.69
N LYS A 189 18.05 -6.98 -6.34
CA LYS A 189 18.03 -6.44 -4.98
C LYS A 189 17.90 -4.92 -4.97
N MET A 190 17.24 -4.42 -3.94
CA MET A 190 17.18 -3.00 -3.56
C MET A 190 18.07 -2.85 -2.34
N ILE A 191 19.01 -1.93 -2.43
CA ILE A 191 19.97 -1.63 -1.37
C ILE A 191 19.65 -0.24 -0.86
N VAL A 192 19.28 -0.13 0.40
CA VAL A 192 19.02 1.15 1.06
C VAL A 192 20.19 1.45 1.99
N SER A 193 20.77 2.63 1.82
CA SER A 193 21.87 3.14 2.65
C SER A 193 21.66 4.60 2.98
N HIS A 194 22.09 5.04 4.14
CA HIS A 194 22.12 6.46 4.47
C HIS A 194 23.46 7.05 4.00
N ILE A 195 23.41 8.19 3.33
CA ILE A 195 24.58 8.95 2.90
C ILE A 195 24.59 10.32 3.59
N PRO A 196 25.76 10.87 3.93
CA PRO A 196 25.87 12.13 4.66
C PRO A 196 25.47 13.34 3.80
N ASN A 197 25.51 13.22 2.48
CA ASN A 197 25.10 14.26 1.55
C ASN A 197 23.58 14.40 1.57
N ALA A 198 23.12 15.61 1.89
CA ALA A 198 21.72 15.99 1.78
C ALA A 198 21.32 16.23 0.32
N CYS A 199 20.07 15.90 -0.03
CA CYS A 199 19.44 16.38 -1.25
C CYS A 199 19.23 17.90 -1.18
N ASP A 200 19.18 18.55 -2.34
CA ASP A 200 18.89 19.98 -2.44
C ASP A 200 17.57 20.31 -1.74
N GLY A 201 17.60 21.32 -0.87
CA GLY A 201 16.46 21.72 -0.03
C GLY A 201 16.33 20.98 1.31
N PHE A 202 17.14 19.96 1.60
CA PHE A 202 17.06 19.15 2.82
C PHE A 202 18.34 19.21 3.67
N HIS A 203 18.79 20.42 4.03
CA HIS A 203 20.07 20.62 4.72
C HIS A 203 20.15 19.93 6.10
N GLY A 204 21.28 19.27 6.38
CA GLY A 204 21.61 18.72 7.70
C GLY A 204 21.05 17.32 8.02
N THR A 205 20.31 16.69 7.11
CA THR A 205 19.67 15.38 7.33
C THR A 205 20.39 14.19 6.69
N GLY A 206 21.34 14.45 5.78
CA GLY A 206 21.80 13.42 4.84
C GLY A 206 20.67 12.95 3.91
N SER A 207 20.88 11.84 3.21
CA SER A 207 19.92 11.26 2.27
C SER A 207 19.87 9.75 2.33
N HIS A 208 18.72 9.17 1.99
CA HIS A 208 18.63 7.74 1.73
C HIS A 208 19.02 7.50 0.27
N MET A 209 20.14 6.82 0.05
CA MET A 209 20.52 6.29 -1.25
C MET A 209 19.87 4.93 -1.43
N ILE A 210 18.98 4.84 -2.41
CA ILE A 210 18.34 3.62 -2.86
C ILE A 210 19.02 3.19 -4.15
N LYS A 211 19.69 2.05 -4.13
CA LYS A 211 20.35 1.47 -5.30
C LYS A 211 19.63 0.20 -5.73
N TYR A 212 19.36 0.07 -7.03
CA TYR A 212 18.79 -1.14 -7.61
C TYR A 212 19.84 -1.93 -8.39
N ASP A 213 20.07 -3.18 -7.99
CA ASP A 213 20.89 -4.14 -8.72
C ASP A 213 19.97 -5.24 -9.29
N PHE A 214 19.65 -5.16 -10.58
CA PHE A 214 18.87 -6.17 -11.29
C PHE A 214 19.79 -7.28 -11.83
N TYR A 215 19.45 -8.54 -11.55
CA TYR A 215 20.19 -9.68 -12.09
C TYR A 215 19.65 -10.03 -13.47
N GLY A 216 20.55 -10.25 -14.44
CA GLY A 216 20.17 -10.71 -15.77
C GLY A 216 19.64 -12.15 -15.72
N GLY A 217 18.34 -12.31 -15.93
CA GLY A 217 17.69 -13.57 -16.29
C GLY A 217 16.87 -13.36 -17.56
N GLY A 218 16.86 -14.32 -18.48
CA GLY A 218 16.24 -14.20 -19.80
C GLY A 218 14.83 -13.60 -19.75
N GLN A 219 14.58 -12.61 -20.59
CA GLN A 219 13.25 -12.01 -20.73
C GLN A 219 12.24 -13.10 -21.07
N VAL A 220 11.22 -13.28 -20.22
CA VAL A 220 10.02 -14.01 -20.64
C VAL A 220 9.41 -13.18 -21.76
N GLN A 221 9.28 -13.77 -22.94
CA GLN A 221 8.72 -13.12 -24.13
C GLN A 221 7.41 -12.44 -23.78
N ARG A 222 7.44 -11.11 -23.66
CA ARG A 222 6.32 -10.32 -24.12
C ARG A 222 6.17 -10.65 -25.59
N VAL A 223 4.99 -11.08 -26.02
CA VAL A 223 4.61 -11.09 -27.44
C VAL A 223 4.50 -9.62 -27.87
N THR A 224 5.65 -8.99 -28.08
CA THR A 224 5.88 -7.73 -28.78
C THR A 224 7.37 -7.73 -29.14
N ALA A 225 7.70 -8.38 -30.26
CA ALA A 225 8.93 -8.35 -31.06
C ALA A 225 10.32 -8.43 -30.33
N PRO A 226 11.28 -9.24 -30.84
CA PRO A 226 12.52 -9.54 -30.12
C PRO A 226 13.45 -8.32 -30.06
N ARG A 227 13.81 -7.88 -28.84
CA ARG A 227 14.98 -7.01 -28.63
C ARG A 227 16.11 -7.82 -28.00
N LYS A 228 17.30 -7.61 -28.55
CA LYS A 228 18.57 -8.25 -28.17
C LYS A 228 18.92 -7.91 -26.70
N SER A 229 19.59 -8.84 -26.04
CA SER A 229 20.08 -8.71 -24.65
C SER A 229 21.03 -7.52 -24.49
N SER A 230 20.79 -6.70 -23.48
CA SER A 230 21.68 -5.62 -23.04
C SER A 230 22.16 -5.89 -21.62
N PRO A 231 23.41 -5.52 -21.25
CA PRO A 231 23.86 -5.56 -19.86
C PRO A 231 22.94 -4.68 -19.00
N GLY A 232 22.52 -5.19 -17.83
CA GLY A 232 21.57 -4.50 -16.96
C GLY A 232 22.07 -3.13 -16.51
N PRO A 233 21.24 -2.06 -16.56
CA PRO A 233 21.64 -0.75 -16.07
C PRO A 233 21.69 -0.74 -14.53
N ARG A 234 22.73 -0.11 -13.97
CA ARG A 234 22.71 0.33 -12.56
C ARG A 234 21.91 1.63 -12.50
N ARG A 235 20.92 1.70 -11.61
CA ARG A 235 20.12 2.90 -11.34
C ARG A 235 20.07 3.17 -9.86
#